data_AF-A0A2H0BD55-F1
#
_entry.id   AF-A0A2H0BD55-F1
#
_cell.length_a   1.000
_cell.length_b   1.000
_cell.length_c   1.000
_cell.angle_alpha   90.00
_cell.angle_beta   90.00
_cell.angle_gamma   90.00
#
_symmetry.space_group_name_H-M   'P 1'
#
loop_
_entity.id
_entity.type
_entity.pdbx_description
1 polymer ?
#
loop_
_entity_poly.entity_id
_entity_poly.type
_entity_poly.pdbx_seq_one_letter_code
_entity_poly.pdbx_strand_id
1 'polypeptide(L)'
;MLKLRKLYLSLTRRQIESGEISGTITIQLQDENGNSQQTLETIDIEFLSTSALGEFLSPSSENSVTKTMASGTANKNFRYRDSAEGEFTLTVNATGRDSGDMWSVSQIITVETSVPPLPVTIIPGPITEDTTWSPDGGVYMINSHFSVAEGITLTIEPGTIIKAKTTALGGPSIYGVLIANGTSEQPIYFTSRFDDSVGGDSDGGGPSVGEPGQWQGLYFKPGSVGEFDNVTIRYAGDGGYGWGNFVGIENDGGILSIKNSLIDQNNMHGIWQKDGDLTIENSILSNQVFGLMTQGGETMASSNEFRANTNYGVHASMGGSLELTDNNFIDNAKTAYVAAQVDFSHTGNTSADTANRGFEITGNINDDTTWHTDDLPIIIPNGGFVIVATSGTLNI
;
A
#
# COMPACT_ATOMS: atom_id res chain seq x y z
N MET A 1 44.10 0.60 17.48
CA MET A 1 44.01 1.09 16.09
C MET A 1 42.61 0.71 15.62
N LEU A 2 41.67 1.67 15.55
CA LEU A 2 40.30 1.38 15.09
C LEU A 2 40.38 0.98 13.61
N LYS A 3 40.17 -0.30 13.31
CA LYS A 3 40.14 -0.78 11.93
C LYS A 3 38.83 -0.29 11.29
N LEU A 4 38.97 0.52 10.24
CA LEU A 4 37.90 0.88 9.31
C LEU A 4 37.38 -0.40 8.67
N ARG A 5 36.05 -0.57 8.54
CA ARG A 5 35.51 -1.81 7.95
C ARG A 5 34.35 -1.65 6.98
N LYS A 6 33.67 -0.49 6.90
CA LYS A 6 32.47 -0.37 6.07
C LYS A 6 32.39 0.96 5.33
N LEU A 7 31.88 0.88 4.11
CA LEU A 7 31.55 2.00 3.24
C LEU A 7 30.02 2.08 3.13
N TYR A 8 29.46 3.26 3.35
CA TYR A 8 28.02 3.50 3.31
C TYR A 8 27.68 4.51 2.21
N LEU A 9 26.58 4.28 1.50
CA LEU A 9 26.00 5.18 0.49
C LEU A 9 24.70 5.76 1.05
N SER A 10 24.62 7.09 1.17
CA SER A 10 23.52 7.79 1.85
C SER A 10 22.33 8.17 0.96
N LEU A 11 22.21 7.60 -0.24
CA LEU A 11 21.19 8.07 -1.19
C LEU A 11 19.80 7.61 -0.71
N THR A 12 19.02 8.57 -0.24
CA THR A 12 17.62 8.38 0.17
C THR A 12 16.66 8.32 -1.02
N ARG A 13 17.06 8.90 -2.17
CA ARG A 13 16.23 9.00 -3.39
C ARG A 13 16.60 7.92 -4.40
N ARG A 14 15.68 7.01 -4.72
CA ARG A 14 15.92 5.88 -5.64
C ARG A 14 15.61 6.17 -7.11
N GLN A 15 14.89 7.26 -7.42
CA GLN A 15 14.51 7.64 -8.78
C GLN A 15 15.18 8.93 -9.23
N ILE A 16 15.69 8.95 -10.46
CA ILE A 16 16.13 10.15 -11.17
C ILE A 16 15.42 10.25 -12.53
N GLU A 17 15.17 11.48 -12.96
CA GLU A 17 14.62 11.71 -14.29
C GLU A 17 15.71 11.50 -15.35
N SER A 18 15.34 10.90 -16.47
CA SER A 18 16.24 10.66 -17.60
C SER A 18 16.88 11.97 -18.08
N GLY A 19 18.22 12.00 -18.07
CA GLY A 19 19.02 13.16 -18.44
C GLY A 19 19.24 14.19 -17.33
N GLU A 20 18.54 14.09 -16.21
CA GLU A 20 18.64 15.04 -15.10
C GLU A 20 19.73 14.66 -14.08
N ILE A 21 20.23 15.67 -13.37
CA ILE A 21 21.27 15.48 -12.35
C ILE A 21 20.61 15.15 -11.01
N SER A 22 21.04 14.06 -10.38
CA SER A 22 20.58 13.64 -9.07
C SER A 22 20.84 14.68 -7.97
N GLY A 23 20.16 14.51 -6.83
CA GLY A 23 20.59 15.10 -5.56
C GLY A 23 21.99 14.64 -5.15
N THR A 24 22.56 15.25 -4.10
CA THR A 24 23.89 14.87 -3.61
C THR A 24 23.87 13.48 -2.99
N ILE A 25 24.73 12.60 -3.49
CA ILE A 25 25.01 11.27 -2.95
C ILE A 25 26.28 11.36 -2.11
N THR A 26 26.25 10.82 -0.89
CA THR A 26 27.42 10.80 0.00
C THR A 26 27.89 9.37 0.21
N ILE A 27 29.18 9.15 -0.01
CA ILE A 27 29.90 7.99 0.50
C ILE A 27 30.45 8.36 1.87
N GLN A 28 30.24 7.50 2.87
CA GLN A 28 30.75 7.68 4.23
C GLN A 28 31.52 6.45 4.69
N LEU A 29 32.71 6.68 5.26
CA LEU A 29 33.44 5.66 6.00
C LEU A 29 32.85 5.53 7.41
N GLN A 30 32.62 4.29 7.84
CA GLN A 30 32.04 3.99 9.15
C GLN A 30 32.86 2.96 9.94
N ASP A 31 32.78 3.10 11.26
CA ASP A 31 33.26 2.09 12.22
C ASP A 31 32.31 0.88 12.31
N GLU A 32 32.64 -0.09 13.17
CA GLU A 32 31.82 -1.31 13.35
C GLU A 32 30.41 -1.04 13.90
N ASN A 33 30.20 0.11 14.53
CA ASN A 33 28.93 0.54 15.12
C ASN A 33 28.14 1.48 14.20
N GLY A 34 28.63 1.75 12.98
CA GLY A 34 27.99 2.64 12.01
C GLY A 34 28.28 4.14 12.22
N ASN A 35 29.23 4.50 13.09
CA ASN A 35 29.60 5.91 13.28
C ASN A 35 30.58 6.37 12.20
N SER A 36 30.43 7.61 11.75
CA SER A 36 31.35 8.27 10.80
C SER A 36 32.79 8.24 11.32
N GLN A 37 33.71 7.75 10.50
CA GLN A 37 35.14 7.64 10.83
C GLN A 37 36.01 8.30 9.76
N GLN A 38 36.94 9.16 10.17
CA GLN A 38 37.90 9.76 9.25
C GLN A 38 38.91 8.73 8.75
N THR A 39 39.23 8.78 7.45
CA THR A 39 40.37 8.04 6.92
C THR A 39 41.69 8.61 7.45
N LEU A 40 42.64 7.72 7.76
CA LEU A 40 43.99 8.11 8.18
C LEU A 40 44.93 8.35 7.00
N GLU A 41 44.52 7.95 5.80
CA GLU A 41 45.29 8.01 4.56
C GLU A 41 44.42 8.52 3.41
N THR A 42 45.02 8.76 2.24
CA THR A 42 44.21 9.07 1.05
C THR A 42 43.60 7.80 0.49
N ILE A 43 42.31 7.85 0.16
CA ILE A 43 41.57 6.75 -0.44
C ILE A 43 41.37 7.03 -1.92
N ASP A 44 41.77 6.09 -2.77
CA ASP A 44 41.45 6.08 -4.20
C ASP A 44 40.06 5.48 -4.41
N ILE A 45 39.23 6.11 -5.25
CA ILE A 45 37.82 5.76 -5.46
C ILE A 45 37.56 5.48 -6.92
N GLU A 46 36.90 4.37 -7.19
CA GLU A 46 36.35 4.01 -8.49
C GLU A 46 34.81 4.02 -8.41
N PHE A 47 34.20 4.76 -9.33
CA PHE A 47 32.75 4.84 -9.49
C PHE A 47 32.33 4.03 -10.71
N LEU A 48 31.37 3.12 -10.54
CA LEU A 48 30.88 2.22 -11.57
C LEU A 48 29.36 2.29 -11.62
N SER A 49 28.79 2.20 -12.83
CA SER A 49 27.36 2.00 -13.06
C SER A 49 27.18 0.82 -14.00
N THR A 50 26.09 0.07 -13.84
CA THR A 50 25.68 -0.93 -14.84
C THR A 50 25.07 -0.27 -16.09
N SER A 51 24.75 1.02 -16.04
CA SER A 51 24.40 1.80 -17.24
C SER A 51 25.64 2.21 -18.02
N ALA A 52 25.58 2.08 -19.35
CA ALA A 52 26.62 2.57 -20.24
C ALA A 52 26.61 4.10 -20.42
N LEU A 53 25.50 4.77 -20.08
CA LEU A 53 25.32 6.22 -20.21
C LEU A 53 25.42 6.96 -18.87
N GLY A 54 25.69 6.24 -17.78
CA GLY A 54 25.80 6.79 -16.44
C GLY A 54 27.04 7.67 -16.23
N GLU A 55 26.83 8.87 -15.68
CA GLU A 55 27.87 9.85 -15.41
C GLU A 55 27.94 10.20 -13.92
N PHE A 56 29.15 10.20 -13.35
CA PHE A 56 29.41 10.61 -11.98
C PHE A 56 29.99 12.02 -11.92
N LEU A 57 29.25 12.95 -11.33
CA LEU A 57 29.47 14.38 -11.37
C LEU A 57 29.91 14.94 -10.01
N SER A 58 30.63 16.06 -10.04
CA SER A 58 30.97 16.86 -8.87
C SER A 58 29.70 17.37 -8.17
N PRO A 59 29.70 17.49 -6.83
CA PRO A 59 28.55 18.05 -6.11
C PRO A 59 28.32 19.54 -6.42
N SER A 60 29.33 20.26 -6.93
CA SER A 60 29.28 21.71 -7.18
C SER A 60 29.37 22.11 -8.65
N SER A 61 29.52 21.15 -9.57
CA SER A 61 29.58 21.40 -11.02
C SER A 61 29.19 20.18 -11.83
N GLU A 62 29.05 20.31 -13.15
CA GLU A 62 28.84 19.19 -14.08
C GLU A 62 30.14 18.51 -14.54
N ASN A 63 31.26 18.85 -13.91
CA ASN A 63 32.51 18.15 -14.18
C ASN A 63 32.49 16.78 -13.50
N SER A 64 33.28 15.83 -13.99
CA SER A 64 33.43 14.53 -13.36
C SER A 64 33.85 14.64 -11.89
N VAL A 65 33.30 13.77 -11.04
CA VAL A 65 33.71 13.67 -9.63
C VAL A 65 35.19 13.28 -9.53
N THR A 66 35.89 13.84 -8.55
CA THR A 66 37.29 13.47 -8.27
C THR A 66 37.36 12.09 -7.61
N LYS A 67 38.27 11.25 -8.12
CA LYS A 67 38.47 9.84 -7.75
C LYS A 67 39.30 9.62 -6.48
N THR A 68 39.30 10.59 -5.57
CA THR A 68 40.08 10.52 -4.33
C THR A 68 39.31 11.13 -3.16
N MET A 69 39.52 10.57 -1.97
CA MET A 69 39.08 11.13 -0.69
C MET A 69 40.30 11.34 0.20
N ALA A 70 40.49 12.58 0.65
CA ALA A 70 41.72 12.99 1.35
C ALA A 70 41.80 12.39 2.76
N SER A 71 43.03 12.18 3.25
CA SER A 71 43.27 11.87 4.67
C SER A 71 42.62 12.91 5.58
N GLY A 72 42.07 12.48 6.71
CA GLY A 72 41.34 13.32 7.65
C GLY A 72 39.89 13.62 7.27
N THR A 73 39.38 13.03 6.18
CA THR A 73 37.95 13.16 5.79
C THR A 73 37.20 11.85 6.04
N ALA A 74 35.90 11.94 6.31
CA ALA A 74 35.05 10.76 6.48
C ALA A 74 34.06 10.57 5.33
N ASN A 75 33.85 11.60 4.51
CA ASN A 75 32.78 11.66 3.52
C ASN A 75 33.29 12.11 2.15
N LYS A 76 32.66 11.61 1.09
CA LYS A 76 32.80 12.08 -0.28
C LYS A 76 31.43 12.28 -0.92
N ASN A 77 31.19 13.48 -1.42
CA ASN A 77 29.94 13.83 -2.09
C ASN A 77 30.10 13.78 -3.61
N PHE A 78 29.07 13.33 -4.31
CA PHE A 78 28.97 13.30 -5.77
C PHE A 78 27.51 13.40 -6.21
N ARG A 79 27.28 13.51 -7.51
CA ARG A 79 25.95 13.44 -8.15
C ARG A 79 26.01 12.44 -9.31
N TYR A 80 24.86 11.97 -9.77
CA TYR A 80 24.73 11.03 -10.87
C TYR A 80 23.78 11.58 -11.92
N ARG A 81 24.05 11.32 -13.20
CA ARG A 81 23.17 11.62 -14.33
C ARG A 81 23.17 10.42 -15.28
N ASP A 82 22.02 10.11 -15.85
CA ASP A 82 21.90 9.04 -16.82
C ASP A 82 20.72 9.32 -17.76
N SER A 83 20.90 9.06 -19.06
CA SER A 83 19.86 9.21 -20.05
C SER A 83 19.31 7.88 -20.57
N ALA A 84 19.87 6.75 -20.12
CA ALA A 84 19.27 5.45 -20.35
C ALA A 84 18.19 5.20 -19.30
N GLU A 85 17.01 4.78 -19.72
CA GLU A 85 15.94 4.39 -18.79
C GLU A 85 16.14 2.97 -18.27
N GLY A 86 15.75 2.72 -17.03
CA GLY A 86 15.80 1.41 -16.39
C GLY A 86 16.37 1.44 -14.96
N GLU A 87 16.52 0.24 -14.39
CA GLU A 87 17.19 0.06 -13.10
C GLU A 87 18.68 -0.23 -13.31
N PHE A 88 19.52 0.54 -12.62
CA PHE A 88 20.97 0.41 -12.68
C PHE A 88 21.57 0.28 -11.29
N THR A 89 22.67 -0.45 -11.17
CA THR A 89 23.43 -0.57 -9.93
C THR A 89 24.63 0.36 -9.97
N LEU A 90 24.65 1.34 -9.07
CA LEU A 90 25.82 2.16 -8.78
C LEU A 90 26.71 1.41 -7.80
N THR A 91 28.00 1.29 -8.11
CA THR A 91 29.00 0.68 -7.23
C THR A 91 30.16 1.63 -7.00
N VAL A 92 30.59 1.73 -5.75
CA VAL A 92 31.75 2.53 -5.35
C VAL A 92 32.77 1.60 -4.74
N ASN A 93 33.92 1.45 -5.41
CA ASN A 93 35.08 0.76 -4.86
C ASN A 93 36.03 1.80 -4.28
N ALA A 94 36.58 1.51 -3.10
CA ALA A 94 37.52 2.37 -2.40
C ALA A 94 38.77 1.55 -2.03
N THR A 95 39.96 2.14 -2.20
CA THR A 95 41.24 1.51 -1.84
C THR A 95 42.14 2.48 -1.09
N GLY A 96 42.62 2.07 0.09
CA GLY A 96 43.64 2.81 0.84
C GLY A 96 44.96 2.80 0.09
N ARG A 97 45.53 3.99 -0.16
CA ARG A 97 46.72 4.13 -1.02
C ARG A 97 47.99 3.55 -0.38
N ASP A 98 48.10 3.64 0.94
CA ASP A 98 49.24 3.17 1.71
C ASP A 98 48.97 1.76 2.28
N SER A 99 47.76 1.50 2.78
CA SER A 99 47.39 0.20 3.37
C SER A 99 47.04 -0.87 2.34
N GLY A 100 46.49 -0.49 1.19
CA GLY A 100 45.87 -1.41 0.23
C GLY A 100 44.52 -1.96 0.69
N ASP A 101 43.96 -1.47 1.80
CA ASP A 101 42.65 -1.92 2.27
C ASP A 101 41.56 -1.57 1.26
N MET A 102 40.65 -2.52 0.99
CA MET A 102 39.60 -2.37 -0.01
C MET A 102 38.20 -2.40 0.61
N TRP A 103 37.33 -1.53 0.11
CA TRP A 103 35.91 -1.50 0.47
C TRP A 103 35.06 -1.32 -0.78
N SER A 104 33.85 -1.87 -0.76
CA SER A 104 32.86 -1.72 -1.83
C SER A 104 31.47 -1.53 -1.25
N VAL A 105 30.66 -0.71 -1.91
CA VAL A 105 29.24 -0.54 -1.62
C VAL A 105 28.47 -0.34 -2.92
N SER A 106 27.27 -0.91 -3.00
CA SER A 106 26.41 -0.80 -4.17
C SER A 106 24.99 -0.37 -3.81
N GLN A 107 24.32 0.29 -4.73
CA GLN A 107 22.93 0.72 -4.59
C GLN A 107 22.22 0.71 -5.96
N ILE A 108 20.95 0.31 -5.97
CA ILE A 108 20.10 0.38 -7.15
C ILE A 108 19.52 1.79 -7.29
N ILE A 109 19.51 2.31 -8.52
CA ILE A 109 18.87 3.54 -8.94
C ILE A 109 17.97 3.27 -10.15
N THR A 110 16.83 3.94 -10.21
CA THR A 110 15.89 3.88 -11.33
C THR A 110 15.95 5.19 -12.11
N VAL A 111 16.07 5.09 -13.43
CA VAL A 111 16.10 6.22 -14.37
C VAL A 111 14.90 6.11 -15.28
N GLU A 112 14.10 7.16 -15.38
CA GLU A 112 12.89 7.17 -16.20
C GLU A 112 12.58 8.58 -16.69
N THR A 113 12.01 8.75 -17.88
CA THR A 113 11.49 10.06 -18.30
C THR A 113 10.29 10.42 -17.44
N SER A 114 10.21 11.66 -16.94
CA SER A 114 8.97 12.11 -16.33
C SER A 114 7.88 12.19 -17.40
N VAL A 115 6.79 11.46 -17.21
CA VAL A 115 5.56 11.73 -17.95
C VAL A 115 5.01 13.03 -17.38
N PRO A 116 4.74 14.07 -18.20
CA PRO A 116 4.14 15.30 -17.71
C PRO A 116 2.87 14.96 -16.91
N PRO A 117 2.69 15.53 -15.71
CA PRO A 117 1.53 15.23 -14.91
C PRO A 117 0.26 15.60 -15.66
N LEU A 118 -0.78 14.78 -15.50
CA LEU A 118 -2.10 15.08 -16.04
C LEU A 118 -2.63 16.38 -15.42
N PRO A 119 -3.47 17.15 -16.15
CA PRO A 119 -4.12 18.31 -15.56
C PRO A 119 -4.95 17.91 -14.34
N VAL A 120 -4.98 18.77 -13.33
CA VAL A 120 -5.66 18.49 -12.06
C VAL A 120 -6.99 19.22 -12.00
N THR A 121 -8.07 18.46 -11.84
CA THR A 121 -9.41 18.98 -11.56
C THR A 121 -9.66 18.95 -10.06
N ILE A 122 -9.69 20.13 -9.42
CA ILE A 122 -9.96 20.24 -7.99
C ILE A 122 -11.44 20.01 -7.71
N ILE A 123 -11.75 19.11 -6.78
CA ILE A 123 -13.12 18.90 -6.28
C ILE A 123 -13.34 19.79 -5.06
N PRO A 124 -14.18 20.84 -5.16
CA PRO A 124 -14.25 21.87 -4.13
C PRO A 124 -15.14 21.48 -2.94
N GLY A 125 -16.02 20.49 -3.09
CA GLY A 125 -16.98 20.14 -2.06
C GLY A 125 -17.86 18.93 -2.41
N PRO A 126 -18.98 18.75 -1.69
CA PRO A 126 -19.97 17.71 -1.97
C PRO A 126 -20.52 17.70 -3.40
N ILE A 127 -20.80 16.51 -3.90
CA ILE A 127 -21.55 16.25 -5.13
C ILE A 127 -23.05 16.25 -4.77
N THR A 128 -23.77 17.26 -5.24
CA THR A 128 -25.19 17.51 -4.93
C THR A 128 -26.13 17.33 -6.11
N GLU A 129 -25.59 16.98 -7.27
CA GLU A 129 -26.32 16.64 -8.49
C GLU A 129 -25.60 15.50 -9.21
N ASP A 130 -26.34 14.73 -10.01
CA ASP A 130 -25.75 13.61 -10.74
C ASP A 130 -24.55 14.08 -11.56
N THR A 131 -23.41 13.44 -11.36
CA THR A 131 -22.12 13.88 -11.89
C THR A 131 -21.39 12.72 -12.51
N THR A 132 -20.66 12.99 -13.60
CA THR A 132 -19.78 12.02 -14.24
C THR A 132 -18.35 12.55 -14.24
N TRP A 133 -17.41 11.73 -13.80
CA TRP A 133 -15.98 11.98 -13.92
C TRP A 133 -15.40 11.04 -14.97
N SER A 134 -14.54 11.59 -15.83
CA SER A 134 -13.93 10.86 -16.95
C SER A 134 -12.44 11.19 -17.08
N PRO A 135 -11.64 10.38 -17.79
CA PRO A 135 -10.21 10.65 -17.98
C PRO A 135 -9.90 12.01 -18.63
N ASP A 136 -10.85 12.58 -19.39
CA ASP A 136 -10.72 13.90 -20.00
C ASP A 136 -10.59 15.02 -18.96
N GLY A 137 -11.07 14.79 -17.73
CA GLY A 137 -10.88 15.67 -16.57
C GLY A 137 -9.49 15.60 -15.93
N GLY A 138 -8.61 14.74 -16.43
CA GLY A 138 -7.29 14.49 -15.86
C GLY A 138 -7.35 13.80 -14.50
N VAL A 139 -6.63 14.33 -13.51
CA VAL A 139 -6.66 13.83 -12.13
C VAL A 139 -7.69 14.61 -11.32
N TYR A 140 -8.71 13.92 -10.80
CA TYR A 140 -9.66 14.49 -9.86
C TYR A 140 -9.05 14.51 -8.46
N MET A 141 -8.82 15.71 -7.92
CA MET A 141 -8.16 15.90 -6.63
C MET A 141 -9.19 16.27 -5.55
N ILE A 142 -9.42 15.33 -4.62
CA ILE A 142 -10.21 15.56 -3.42
C ILE A 142 -9.32 16.22 -2.36
N ASN A 143 -9.47 17.54 -2.19
CA ASN A 143 -8.63 18.33 -1.28
C ASN A 143 -9.40 19.06 -0.18
N SER A 144 -10.72 18.86 -0.12
CA SER A 144 -11.66 19.47 0.82
C SER A 144 -12.65 18.41 1.32
N HIS A 145 -13.68 18.83 2.06
CA HIS A 145 -14.77 17.92 2.43
C HIS A 145 -15.48 17.40 1.19
N PHE A 146 -15.50 16.08 1.02
CA PHE A 146 -16.15 15.41 -0.10
C PHE A 146 -17.25 14.49 0.40
N SER A 147 -18.39 14.55 -0.29
CA SER A 147 -19.44 13.56 -0.15
C SER A 147 -20.25 13.42 -1.43
N VAL A 148 -20.92 12.28 -1.59
CA VAL A 148 -21.99 12.11 -2.57
C VAL A 148 -23.30 12.14 -1.81
N ALA A 149 -24.14 13.14 -2.08
CA ALA A 149 -25.38 13.35 -1.34
C ALA A 149 -26.40 12.21 -1.56
N GLU A 150 -27.32 12.04 -0.61
CA GLU A 150 -28.42 11.07 -0.72
C GLU A 150 -29.25 11.33 -1.99
N GLY A 151 -29.60 10.27 -2.71
CA GLY A 151 -30.35 10.35 -3.96
C GLY A 151 -29.56 10.84 -5.18
N ILE A 152 -28.26 11.12 -5.02
CA ILE A 152 -27.35 11.55 -6.10
C ILE A 152 -26.43 10.41 -6.51
N THR A 153 -26.13 10.35 -7.81
CA THR A 153 -25.17 9.40 -8.39
C THR A 153 -23.90 10.10 -8.85
N LEU A 154 -22.75 9.63 -8.35
CA LEU A 154 -21.44 9.91 -8.95
C LEU A 154 -21.02 8.70 -9.79
N THR A 155 -20.89 8.91 -11.10
CA THR A 155 -20.38 7.90 -12.04
C THR A 155 -18.93 8.21 -12.40
N ILE A 156 -18.05 7.22 -12.32
CA ILE A 156 -16.64 7.32 -12.67
C ILE A 156 -16.39 6.41 -13.88
N GLU A 157 -15.98 7.00 -15.00
CA GLU A 157 -15.71 6.27 -16.24
C GLU A 157 -14.33 5.55 -16.20
N PRO A 158 -14.13 4.48 -17.00
CA PRO A 158 -12.86 3.76 -17.09
C PRO A 158 -11.64 4.67 -17.29
N GLY A 159 -10.52 4.33 -16.65
CA GLY A 159 -9.26 5.06 -16.76
C GLY A 159 -9.18 6.36 -15.92
N THR A 160 -10.23 6.70 -15.18
CA THR A 160 -10.26 7.91 -14.36
C THR A 160 -9.35 7.76 -13.13
N ILE A 161 -8.58 8.81 -12.82
CA ILE A 161 -7.69 8.87 -11.67
C ILE A 161 -8.23 9.86 -10.64
N ILE A 162 -8.44 9.37 -9.42
CA ILE A 162 -8.86 10.14 -8.26
C ILE A 162 -7.73 10.11 -7.24
N LYS A 163 -7.25 11.30 -6.87
CA LYS A 163 -6.25 11.47 -5.81
C LYS A 163 -6.87 12.22 -4.63
N ALA A 164 -6.51 11.81 -3.43
CA ALA A 164 -6.98 12.44 -2.20
C ALA A 164 -5.83 12.77 -1.26
N LYS A 165 -6.08 13.71 -0.35
CA LYS A 165 -5.21 14.00 0.80
C LYS A 165 -6.02 13.93 2.08
N THR A 166 -5.35 13.75 3.21
CA THR A 166 -5.96 13.97 4.51
C THR A 166 -6.59 15.35 4.61
N THR A 167 -7.85 15.40 5.06
CA THR A 167 -8.59 16.63 5.32
C THR A 167 -8.94 16.73 6.80
N ALA A 168 -9.15 17.94 7.30
CA ALA A 168 -9.63 18.12 8.67
C ALA A 168 -11.12 17.74 8.86
N LEU A 169 -11.80 17.30 7.79
CA LEU A 169 -13.26 17.25 7.68
C LEU A 169 -13.74 15.84 7.31
N GLY A 170 -13.40 14.83 8.13
CA GLY A 170 -13.80 13.43 7.91
C GLY A 170 -13.27 12.85 6.59
N GLY A 171 -13.41 11.55 6.40
CA GLY A 171 -13.10 10.92 5.12
C GLY A 171 -14.20 11.10 4.07
N PRO A 172 -13.88 10.95 2.77
CA PRO A 172 -14.83 10.86 1.66
C PRO A 172 -16.07 10.02 1.99
N SER A 173 -17.22 10.66 2.18
CA SER A 173 -18.45 10.00 2.67
C SER A 173 -19.50 9.84 1.58
N ILE A 174 -19.99 8.62 1.36
CA ILE A 174 -20.99 8.30 0.35
C ILE A 174 -22.34 8.09 1.05
N TYR A 175 -23.29 8.97 0.76
CA TYR A 175 -24.70 8.85 1.19
C TYR A 175 -25.61 8.42 0.03
N GLY A 176 -25.25 8.78 -1.21
CA GLY A 176 -25.94 8.36 -2.43
C GLY A 176 -25.32 7.13 -3.08
N VAL A 177 -25.11 7.22 -4.39
CA VAL A 177 -24.59 6.14 -5.23
C VAL A 177 -23.21 6.52 -5.79
N LEU A 178 -22.22 5.64 -5.64
CA LEU A 178 -20.92 5.74 -6.29
C LEU A 178 -20.73 4.54 -7.24
N ILE A 179 -20.70 4.80 -8.53
CA ILE A 179 -20.48 3.80 -9.58
C ILE A 179 -19.10 4.04 -10.20
N ALA A 180 -18.22 3.05 -10.12
CA ALA A 180 -16.90 3.09 -10.71
C ALA A 180 -16.59 1.75 -11.40
N ASN A 181 -16.92 1.69 -12.69
CA ASN A 181 -16.78 0.49 -13.51
C ASN A 181 -15.67 0.73 -14.53
N GLY A 182 -14.44 0.39 -14.14
CA GLY A 182 -13.27 0.39 -15.00
C GLY A 182 -13.19 -0.84 -15.89
N THR A 183 -12.03 -1.03 -16.51
CA THR A 183 -11.69 -2.26 -17.26
C THR A 183 -10.28 -2.70 -16.91
N SER A 184 -9.89 -3.93 -17.27
CA SER A 184 -8.52 -4.41 -17.05
C SER A 184 -7.46 -3.55 -17.74
N GLU A 185 -7.80 -2.94 -18.88
CA GLU A 185 -6.92 -2.07 -19.65
C GLU A 185 -6.96 -0.61 -19.17
N GLN A 186 -8.08 -0.19 -18.57
CA GLN A 186 -8.31 1.16 -18.07
C GLN A 186 -8.94 1.08 -16.67
N PRO A 187 -8.16 0.65 -15.66
CA PRO A 187 -8.65 0.60 -14.30
C PRO A 187 -8.89 2.01 -13.76
N ILE A 188 -9.80 2.12 -12.79
CA ILE A 188 -10.04 3.37 -12.06
C ILE A 188 -9.17 3.38 -10.80
N TYR A 189 -8.55 4.52 -10.49
CA TYR A 189 -7.67 4.64 -9.32
C TYR A 189 -8.24 5.59 -8.27
N PHE A 190 -8.27 5.14 -7.01
CA PHE A 190 -8.37 5.99 -5.82
C PHE A 190 -7.06 5.87 -5.03
N THR A 191 -6.32 6.96 -4.94
CA THR A 191 -4.96 6.91 -4.37
C THR A 191 -4.56 8.21 -3.66
N SER A 192 -3.38 8.20 -3.05
CA SER A 192 -2.77 9.37 -2.43
C SER A 192 -2.40 10.45 -3.46
N ARG A 193 -2.50 11.72 -3.07
CA ARG A 193 -1.94 12.84 -3.86
C ARG A 193 -0.45 12.73 -4.15
N PHE A 194 0.30 11.97 -3.33
CA PHE A 194 1.75 11.75 -3.45
C PHE A 194 2.10 10.51 -4.28
N ASP A 195 1.12 9.86 -4.89
CA ASP A 195 1.35 8.68 -5.71
C ASP A 195 1.60 9.08 -7.16
N ASP A 196 2.86 9.35 -7.52
CA ASP A 196 3.19 9.78 -8.87
C ASP A 196 3.18 8.65 -9.90
N SER A 197 3.08 7.40 -9.45
CA SER A 197 3.04 6.23 -10.35
C SER A 197 1.76 6.17 -11.19
N VAL A 198 0.73 6.96 -10.85
CA VAL A 198 -0.48 7.15 -11.65
C VAL A 198 -0.79 8.64 -11.81
N GLY A 199 -0.98 9.10 -13.04
CA GLY A 199 -1.29 10.50 -13.34
C GLY A 199 -0.15 11.51 -13.12
N GLY A 200 1.03 11.07 -12.66
CA GLY A 200 2.21 11.91 -12.41
C GLY A 200 2.09 12.83 -11.19
N ASP A 201 3.07 13.73 -11.04
CA ASP A 201 3.17 14.75 -9.98
C ASP A 201 1.97 15.71 -9.99
N SER A 202 0.94 15.36 -9.23
CA SER A 202 -0.33 16.08 -9.20
C SER A 202 -0.37 17.22 -8.17
N ASP A 203 0.65 17.36 -7.33
CA ASP A 203 0.74 18.41 -6.31
C ASP A 203 1.89 19.41 -6.54
N GLY A 204 2.72 19.18 -7.55
CA GLY A 204 3.86 20.02 -7.92
C GLY A 204 5.01 19.94 -6.92
N GLY A 205 5.02 18.90 -6.08
CA GLY A 205 6.02 18.67 -5.04
C GLY A 205 7.34 18.09 -5.54
N GLY A 206 7.40 17.71 -6.82
CA GLY A 206 8.43 16.85 -7.37
C GLY A 206 8.19 15.37 -7.05
N PRO A 207 9.09 14.47 -7.50
CA PRO A 207 8.86 13.03 -7.44
C PRO A 207 8.59 12.49 -6.04
N SER A 208 7.48 11.78 -5.89
CA SER A 208 6.95 11.21 -4.66
C SER A 208 6.33 9.84 -4.91
N VAL A 209 6.22 9.05 -3.83
CA VAL A 209 5.59 7.72 -3.84
C VAL A 209 4.53 7.70 -2.75
N GLY A 210 3.40 7.07 -3.06
CA GLY A 210 2.33 6.90 -2.08
C GLY A 210 2.77 6.01 -0.91
N GLU A 211 2.30 6.34 0.28
CA GLU A 211 2.49 5.56 1.50
C GLU A 211 1.14 5.31 2.19
N PRO A 212 0.98 4.18 2.91
CA PRO A 212 -0.24 3.92 3.67
C PRO A 212 -0.61 5.07 4.60
N GLY A 213 -1.90 5.43 4.65
CA GLY A 213 -2.42 6.46 5.56
C GLY A 213 -2.22 7.90 5.10
N GLN A 214 -2.09 8.16 3.79
CA GLN A 214 -1.95 9.51 3.25
C GLN A 214 -3.29 10.18 2.88
N TRP A 215 -4.39 9.43 2.95
CA TRP A 215 -5.77 9.91 2.88
C TRP A 215 -6.71 8.98 3.65
N GLN A 216 -7.93 9.42 3.96
CA GLN A 216 -8.76 8.71 4.96
C GLN A 216 -9.41 7.40 4.46
N GLY A 217 -9.62 7.22 3.15
CA GLY A 217 -10.41 6.12 2.59
C GLY A 217 -11.83 6.52 2.20
N LEU A 218 -12.65 5.55 1.79
CA LEU A 218 -14.04 5.74 1.37
C LEU A 218 -15.00 5.24 2.46
N TYR A 219 -16.04 6.00 2.78
CA TYR A 219 -16.98 5.69 3.86
C TYR A 219 -18.40 5.61 3.32
N PHE A 220 -18.94 4.40 3.19
CA PHE A 220 -20.32 4.15 2.79
C PHE A 220 -21.25 4.21 4.01
N LYS A 221 -22.29 5.04 3.92
CA LYS A 221 -23.25 5.30 4.99
C LYS A 221 -24.55 4.52 4.80
N PRO A 222 -25.43 4.45 5.82
CA PRO A 222 -26.67 3.70 5.72
C PRO A 222 -27.48 4.09 4.48
N GLY A 223 -27.86 3.09 3.67
CA GLY A 223 -28.65 3.29 2.44
C GLY A 223 -27.87 3.75 1.21
N SER A 224 -26.55 3.95 1.32
CA SER A 224 -25.69 4.24 0.16
C SER A 224 -25.43 2.98 -0.67
N VAL A 225 -25.06 3.19 -1.94
CA VAL A 225 -24.70 2.11 -2.88
C VAL A 225 -23.32 2.36 -3.45
N GLY A 226 -22.49 1.32 -3.47
CA GLY A 226 -21.18 1.32 -4.13
C GLY A 226 -21.05 0.19 -5.12
N GLU A 227 -20.65 0.51 -6.34
CA GLU A 227 -20.32 -0.46 -7.39
C GLU A 227 -18.89 -0.21 -7.87
N PHE A 228 -18.02 -1.19 -7.64
CA PHE A 228 -16.63 -1.16 -8.08
C PHE A 228 -16.33 -2.37 -8.97
N ASP A 229 -15.87 -2.11 -10.19
CA ASP A 229 -15.34 -3.13 -11.09
C ASP A 229 -14.02 -2.63 -11.69
N ASN A 230 -12.94 -3.42 -11.61
CA ASN A 230 -11.59 -3.02 -12.06
C ASN A 230 -11.11 -1.70 -11.44
N VAL A 231 -11.26 -1.59 -10.11
CA VAL A 231 -10.86 -0.41 -9.34
C VAL A 231 -9.64 -0.73 -8.47
N THR A 232 -8.69 0.19 -8.41
CA THR A 232 -7.56 0.13 -7.48
C THR A 232 -7.71 1.17 -6.39
N ILE A 233 -7.72 0.74 -5.13
CA ILE A 233 -7.73 1.61 -3.95
C ILE A 233 -6.45 1.37 -3.15
N ARG A 234 -5.64 2.42 -2.98
CA ARG A 234 -4.37 2.30 -2.25
C ARG A 234 -3.98 3.52 -1.45
N TYR A 235 -3.06 3.31 -0.50
CA TYR A 235 -2.45 4.35 0.33
C TYR A 235 -3.43 5.09 1.27
N ALA A 236 -4.60 4.51 1.49
CA ALA A 236 -5.61 5.06 2.38
C ALA A 236 -5.36 4.66 3.84
N GLY A 237 -6.29 5.06 4.72
CA GLY A 237 -6.30 4.69 6.12
C GLY A 237 -5.63 5.71 7.04
N ASP A 238 -5.76 7.01 6.75
CA ASP A 238 -5.50 8.05 7.74
C ASP A 238 -6.64 8.08 8.78
N GLY A 239 -6.31 7.86 10.05
CA GLY A 239 -7.28 7.88 11.15
C GLY A 239 -7.71 9.28 11.60
N GLY A 240 -7.46 10.33 10.80
CA GLY A 240 -7.72 11.72 11.15
C GLY A 240 -7.06 12.15 12.46
N TYR A 241 -7.74 13.00 13.25
CA TYR A 241 -7.27 13.49 14.55
C TYR A 241 -7.36 12.44 15.70
N GLY A 242 -7.09 11.17 15.41
CA GLY A 242 -7.06 10.08 16.40
C GLY A 242 -8.42 9.44 16.72
N TRP A 243 -9.44 9.67 15.89
CA TRP A 243 -10.81 9.14 16.05
C TRP A 243 -11.32 8.41 14.80
N GLY A 244 -10.58 8.46 13.69
CA GLY A 244 -10.98 7.88 12.41
C GLY A 244 -10.55 6.43 12.29
N ASN A 245 -11.31 5.70 11.48
CA ASN A 245 -11.05 4.31 11.16
C ASN A 245 -9.95 4.25 10.09
N PHE A 246 -8.90 3.46 10.33
CA PHE A 246 -7.74 3.32 9.44
C PHE A 246 -8.07 2.38 8.26
N VAL A 247 -8.88 2.85 7.31
CA VAL A 247 -9.50 2.00 6.27
C VAL A 247 -9.14 2.41 4.83
N GLY A 248 -9.14 1.45 3.90
CA GLY A 248 -9.35 1.70 2.47
C GLY A 248 -10.81 2.01 2.18
N ILE A 249 -11.69 1.10 2.61
CA ILE A 249 -13.15 1.25 2.55
C ILE A 249 -13.75 0.90 3.91
N GLU A 250 -14.68 1.72 4.40
CA GLU A 250 -15.61 1.38 5.45
C GLU A 250 -17.03 1.29 4.88
N ASN A 251 -17.73 0.20 5.20
CA ASN A 251 -19.15 0.05 4.95
C ASN A 251 -19.91 0.02 6.27
N ASP A 252 -20.73 1.04 6.48
CA ASP A 252 -21.46 1.33 7.72
C ASP A 252 -22.97 1.35 7.42
N GLY A 253 -23.47 0.30 6.76
CA GLY A 253 -24.88 0.14 6.39
C GLY A 253 -25.24 0.39 4.92
N GLY A 254 -24.25 0.46 4.02
CA GLY A 254 -24.46 0.54 2.57
C GLY A 254 -24.55 -0.84 1.91
N ILE A 255 -24.85 -0.83 0.61
CA ILE A 255 -24.83 -2.00 -0.27
C ILE A 255 -23.63 -1.84 -1.21
N LEU A 256 -22.64 -2.72 -1.08
CA LEU A 256 -21.35 -2.60 -1.74
C LEU A 256 -21.01 -3.85 -2.55
N SER A 257 -20.78 -3.68 -3.85
CA SER A 257 -20.30 -4.72 -4.76
C SER A 257 -18.91 -4.36 -5.30
N ILE A 258 -17.93 -5.24 -5.07
CA ILE A 258 -16.54 -5.06 -5.50
C ILE A 258 -16.13 -6.26 -6.35
N LYS A 259 -15.71 -6.02 -7.59
CA LYS A 259 -15.32 -7.06 -8.54
C LYS A 259 -14.02 -6.72 -9.23
N ASN A 260 -13.20 -7.73 -9.53
CA ASN A 260 -11.97 -7.59 -10.32
C ASN A 260 -11.04 -6.45 -9.85
N SER A 261 -11.06 -6.14 -8.54
CA SER A 261 -10.49 -4.92 -8.00
C SER A 261 -9.27 -5.21 -7.11
N LEU A 262 -8.45 -4.19 -6.88
CA LEU A 262 -7.25 -4.26 -6.05
C LEU A 262 -7.37 -3.30 -4.87
N ILE A 263 -7.39 -3.82 -3.65
CA ILE A 263 -7.37 -3.04 -2.41
C ILE A 263 -6.02 -3.29 -1.72
N ASP A 264 -5.10 -2.34 -1.85
CA ASP A 264 -3.68 -2.58 -1.61
C ASP A 264 -3.00 -1.47 -0.80
N GLN A 265 -2.04 -1.82 0.07
CA GLN A 265 -1.19 -0.86 0.78
C GLN A 265 -1.98 0.22 1.56
N ASN A 266 -3.09 -0.18 2.18
CA ASN A 266 -3.84 0.66 3.11
C ASN A 266 -3.29 0.49 4.54
N ASN A 267 -3.43 1.50 5.39
CA ASN A 267 -2.73 1.55 6.68
C ASN A 267 -3.08 0.38 7.63
N MET A 268 -4.37 0.00 7.75
CA MET A 268 -4.79 -1.06 8.65
C MET A 268 -5.77 -2.02 8.01
N HIS A 269 -6.96 -1.57 7.62
CA HIS A 269 -7.98 -2.41 6.98
C HIS A 269 -8.05 -2.09 5.49
N GLY A 270 -8.03 -3.12 4.65
CA GLY A 270 -8.41 -2.95 3.24
C GLY A 270 -9.87 -2.56 3.16
N ILE A 271 -10.72 -3.44 3.71
CA ILE A 271 -12.15 -3.19 3.89
C ILE A 271 -12.54 -3.45 5.34
N TRP A 272 -13.31 -2.53 5.92
CA TRP A 272 -13.99 -2.71 7.20
C TRP A 272 -15.51 -2.70 7.01
N GLN A 273 -16.10 -3.89 7.09
CA GLN A 273 -17.55 -4.10 7.13
C GLN A 273 -18.05 -3.95 8.57
N LYS A 274 -18.80 -2.89 8.85
CA LYS A 274 -19.45 -2.67 10.16
C LYS A 274 -20.91 -3.10 10.12
N ASP A 275 -21.61 -2.79 9.02
CA ASP A 275 -23.00 -3.17 8.79
C ASP A 275 -23.35 -3.06 7.29
N GLY A 276 -24.54 -3.52 6.89
CA GLY A 276 -25.02 -3.51 5.50
C GLY A 276 -24.59 -4.76 4.73
N ASP A 277 -24.55 -4.65 3.40
CA ASP A 277 -24.28 -5.78 2.50
C ASP A 277 -22.98 -5.56 1.74
N LEU A 278 -22.09 -6.55 1.76
CA LEU A 278 -20.81 -6.52 1.07
C LEU A 278 -20.61 -7.78 0.23
N THR A 279 -20.49 -7.60 -1.07
CA THR A 279 -20.07 -8.66 -2.00
C THR A 279 -18.70 -8.32 -2.59
N ILE A 280 -17.75 -9.24 -2.46
CA ILE A 280 -16.41 -9.13 -3.05
C ILE A 280 -16.14 -10.35 -3.93
N GLU A 281 -15.87 -10.13 -5.21
CA GLU A 281 -15.63 -11.19 -6.18
C GLU A 281 -14.34 -10.95 -6.97
N ASN A 282 -13.56 -12.01 -7.24
CA ASN A 282 -12.40 -11.97 -8.15
C ASN A 282 -11.41 -10.81 -7.86
N SER A 283 -11.27 -10.41 -6.60
CA SER A 283 -10.51 -9.24 -6.20
C SER A 283 -9.30 -9.61 -5.36
N ILE A 284 -8.35 -8.69 -5.26
CA ILE A 284 -7.12 -8.87 -4.49
C ILE A 284 -7.12 -7.89 -3.33
N LEU A 285 -6.94 -8.39 -2.10
CA LEU A 285 -6.80 -7.57 -0.90
C LEU A 285 -5.41 -7.82 -0.29
N SER A 286 -4.51 -6.84 -0.44
CA SER A 286 -3.09 -7.04 -0.14
C SER A 286 -2.37 -5.96 0.64
N ASN A 287 -1.26 -6.36 1.29
CA ASN A 287 -0.28 -5.46 1.90
C ASN A 287 -0.85 -4.47 2.92
N GLN A 288 -1.86 -4.86 3.69
CA GLN A 288 -2.33 -4.11 4.85
C GLN A 288 -2.28 -4.96 6.13
N VAL A 289 -2.81 -4.48 7.25
CA VAL A 289 -2.83 -5.28 8.49
C VAL A 289 -3.88 -6.38 8.38
N PHE A 290 -5.10 -6.02 7.98
CA PHE A 290 -6.20 -6.95 7.76
C PHE A 290 -6.75 -6.72 6.35
N GLY A 291 -6.83 -7.77 5.53
CA GLY A 291 -7.45 -7.66 4.20
C GLY A 291 -8.91 -7.22 4.33
N LEU A 292 -9.70 -8.02 5.04
CA LEU A 292 -11.10 -7.77 5.35
C LEU A 292 -11.35 -7.89 6.85
N MET A 293 -11.96 -6.86 7.44
CA MET A 293 -12.46 -6.85 8.82
C MET A 293 -13.98 -6.83 8.81
N THR A 294 -14.63 -7.80 9.45
CA THR A 294 -16.11 -7.83 9.58
C THR A 294 -16.56 -7.77 11.04
N GLN A 295 -17.57 -6.95 11.30
CA GLN A 295 -18.15 -6.72 12.62
C GLN A 295 -19.70 -6.75 12.63
N GLY A 296 -20.32 -6.83 11.47
CA GLY A 296 -21.77 -6.88 11.32
C GLY A 296 -22.17 -6.93 9.85
N GLY A 297 -23.47 -6.88 9.58
CA GLY A 297 -24.02 -6.99 8.23
C GLY A 297 -23.83 -8.37 7.59
N GLU A 298 -24.03 -8.43 6.28
CA GLU A 298 -23.85 -9.61 5.45
C GLU A 298 -22.61 -9.45 4.57
N THR A 299 -21.72 -10.44 4.57
CA THR A 299 -20.51 -10.44 3.73
C THR A 299 -20.41 -11.72 2.92
N MET A 300 -20.33 -11.57 1.61
CA MET A 300 -20.01 -12.65 0.67
C MET A 300 -18.69 -12.33 -0.01
N ALA A 301 -17.65 -13.13 0.24
CA ALA A 301 -16.37 -13.02 -0.45
C ALA A 301 -16.12 -14.29 -1.25
N SER A 302 -16.03 -14.17 -2.58
CA SER A 302 -15.77 -15.32 -3.44
C SER A 302 -14.64 -15.11 -4.46
N SER A 303 -13.87 -16.17 -4.72
CA SER A 303 -12.79 -16.17 -5.73
C SER A 303 -11.76 -15.05 -5.53
N ASN A 304 -11.55 -14.57 -4.30
CA ASN A 304 -10.61 -13.49 -4.01
C ASN A 304 -9.23 -14.03 -3.62
N GLU A 305 -8.21 -13.19 -3.77
CA GLU A 305 -6.87 -13.41 -3.23
C GLU A 305 -6.62 -12.45 -2.05
N PHE A 306 -6.53 -13.00 -0.84
CA PHE A 306 -6.05 -12.26 0.33
C PHE A 306 -4.57 -12.53 0.47
N ARG A 307 -3.71 -11.51 0.39
CA ARG A 307 -2.25 -11.76 0.41
C ARG A 307 -1.40 -10.76 1.14
N ALA A 308 -0.29 -11.24 1.70
CA ALA A 308 0.72 -10.40 2.34
C ALA A 308 0.16 -9.46 3.41
N ASN A 309 -0.99 -9.79 4.01
CA ASN A 309 -1.55 -9.01 5.10
C ASN A 309 -0.78 -9.36 6.38
N THR A 310 -0.31 -8.33 7.09
CA THR A 310 0.62 -8.50 8.22
C THR A 310 -0.04 -9.10 9.47
N ASN A 311 -1.37 -9.25 9.47
CA ASN A 311 -2.14 -10.01 10.43
C ASN A 311 -3.01 -11.06 9.71
N TYR A 312 -4.32 -10.85 9.61
CA TYR A 312 -5.22 -11.82 8.97
C TYR A 312 -5.58 -11.41 7.55
N GLY A 313 -5.77 -12.39 6.66
CA GLY A 313 -6.50 -12.14 5.41
C GLY A 313 -7.93 -11.68 5.69
N VAL A 314 -8.65 -12.42 6.54
CA VAL A 314 -10.01 -12.09 6.99
C VAL A 314 -10.11 -12.12 8.52
N HIS A 315 -10.75 -11.12 9.13
CA HIS A 315 -10.97 -11.06 10.58
C HIS A 315 -12.43 -10.71 10.88
N ALA A 316 -13.21 -11.68 11.31
CA ALA A 316 -14.61 -11.53 11.71
C ALA A 316 -14.72 -11.59 13.23
N SER A 317 -15.06 -10.47 13.87
CA SER A 317 -14.87 -10.30 15.33
C SER A 317 -16.14 -10.10 16.15
N MET A 318 -17.26 -9.77 15.51
CA MET A 318 -18.52 -9.47 16.20
C MET A 318 -19.65 -10.33 15.64
N GLY A 319 -20.79 -9.76 15.24
CA GLY A 319 -21.91 -10.50 14.65
C GLY A 319 -21.92 -10.42 13.13
N GLY A 320 -23.08 -10.73 12.54
CA GLY A 320 -23.29 -10.73 11.09
C GLY A 320 -23.05 -12.10 10.45
N SER A 321 -23.16 -12.15 9.12
CA SER A 321 -22.85 -13.33 8.31
C SER A 321 -21.58 -13.14 7.49
N LEU A 322 -20.84 -14.22 7.34
CA LEU A 322 -19.65 -14.29 6.50
C LEU A 322 -19.69 -15.58 5.68
N GLU A 323 -19.76 -15.43 4.37
CA GLU A 323 -19.59 -16.51 3.41
C GLU A 323 -18.23 -16.35 2.70
N LEU A 324 -17.38 -17.38 2.79
CA LEU A 324 -16.11 -17.46 2.08
C LEU A 324 -16.14 -18.61 1.06
N THR A 325 -16.16 -18.31 -0.23
CA THR A 325 -16.23 -19.32 -1.29
C THR A 325 -15.07 -19.23 -2.27
N ASP A 326 -14.30 -20.29 -2.46
CA ASP A 326 -13.20 -20.36 -3.44
C ASP A 326 -12.12 -19.28 -3.28
N ASN A 327 -11.88 -18.75 -2.08
CA ASN A 327 -10.84 -17.75 -1.86
C ASN A 327 -9.47 -18.39 -1.65
N ASN A 328 -8.42 -17.64 -2.03
CA ASN A 328 -7.03 -18.04 -1.84
C ASN A 328 -6.32 -17.09 -0.87
N PHE A 329 -5.67 -17.65 0.14
CA PHE A 329 -4.91 -16.93 1.15
C PHE A 329 -3.41 -17.19 0.98
N ILE A 330 -2.61 -16.16 0.71
CA ILE A 330 -1.19 -16.31 0.39
C ILE A 330 -0.33 -15.36 1.23
N ASP A 331 0.71 -15.85 1.89
CA ASP A 331 1.70 -15.03 2.60
C ASP A 331 1.11 -14.05 3.65
N ASN A 332 -0.12 -14.27 4.11
CA ASN A 332 -0.62 -13.56 5.28
C ASN A 332 0.08 -14.10 6.53
N ALA A 333 0.08 -13.30 7.62
CA ALA A 333 0.56 -13.83 8.90
C ALA A 333 -0.35 -14.97 9.39
N LYS A 334 -1.66 -14.85 9.13
CA LYS A 334 -2.69 -15.87 9.40
C LYS A 334 -3.80 -15.81 8.35
N THR A 335 -4.47 -16.94 8.10
CA THR A 335 -5.57 -17.04 7.13
C THR A 335 -6.76 -16.20 7.55
N ALA A 336 -7.48 -16.67 8.57
CA ALA A 336 -8.67 -15.99 9.03
C ALA A 336 -8.96 -16.23 10.51
N TYR A 337 -9.54 -15.23 11.17
CA TYR A 337 -10.16 -15.35 12.48
C TYR A 337 -11.67 -15.15 12.33
N VAL A 338 -12.45 -15.99 12.99
CA VAL A 338 -13.91 -15.92 13.02
C VAL A 338 -14.39 -16.10 14.45
N ALA A 339 -15.08 -15.10 15.00
CA ALA A 339 -15.74 -15.25 16.29
C ALA A 339 -16.86 -16.29 16.18
N ALA A 340 -17.00 -17.17 17.18
CA ALA A 340 -17.91 -18.32 17.14
C ALA A 340 -19.41 -17.95 17.02
N GLN A 341 -19.75 -16.68 17.20
CA GLN A 341 -21.11 -16.13 17.07
C GLN A 341 -21.42 -15.57 15.67
N VAL A 342 -20.43 -15.52 14.77
CA VAL A 342 -20.62 -15.12 13.37
C VAL A 342 -21.31 -16.27 12.65
N ASP A 343 -22.34 -15.96 11.85
CA ASP A 343 -22.95 -16.94 10.94
C ASP A 343 -21.98 -17.19 9.78
N PHE A 344 -21.21 -18.27 9.89
CA PHE A 344 -20.05 -18.51 9.05
C PHE A 344 -20.26 -19.73 8.16
N SER A 345 -20.19 -19.53 6.85
CA SER A 345 -20.18 -20.59 5.85
C SER A 345 -18.93 -20.47 4.98
N HIS A 346 -18.39 -21.61 4.55
CA HIS A 346 -17.21 -21.63 3.71
C HIS A 346 -17.13 -22.89 2.85
N THR A 347 -16.56 -22.74 1.65
CA THR A 347 -16.27 -23.86 0.75
C THR A 347 -15.16 -23.51 -0.23
N GLY A 348 -14.36 -24.49 -0.65
CA GLY A 348 -13.35 -24.34 -1.70
C GLY A 348 -12.17 -23.41 -1.40
N ASN A 349 -12.02 -22.90 -0.17
CA ASN A 349 -10.93 -21.99 0.17
C ASN A 349 -9.58 -22.71 0.27
N THR A 350 -8.50 -22.00 -0.02
CA THR A 350 -7.13 -22.53 0.07
C THR A 350 -6.20 -21.57 0.82
N SER A 351 -5.19 -22.09 1.51
CA SER A 351 -4.20 -21.26 2.21
C SER A 351 -2.77 -21.77 2.01
N ALA A 352 -1.92 -20.88 1.51
CA ALA A 352 -0.48 -20.98 1.44
C ALA A 352 0.23 -20.06 2.46
N ASP A 353 -0.49 -19.58 3.49
CA ASP A 353 0.01 -18.60 4.46
C ASP A 353 1.22 -19.10 5.28
N THR A 354 1.86 -18.17 5.98
CA THR A 354 3.08 -18.47 6.75
C THR A 354 2.80 -19.29 8.01
N ALA A 355 1.67 -19.04 8.68
CA ALA A 355 1.22 -19.74 9.88
C ALA A 355 -0.31 -19.81 9.94
N ASN A 356 -0.83 -20.71 10.79
CA ASN A 356 -2.27 -20.87 11.09
C ASN A 356 -3.14 -20.86 9.82
N ARG A 357 -2.84 -21.84 8.94
CA ARG A 357 -3.45 -22.06 7.61
C ARG A 357 -4.87 -22.63 7.72
N GLY A 358 -5.76 -21.89 8.34
CA GLY A 358 -7.13 -22.31 8.62
C GLY A 358 -7.95 -21.24 9.31
N PHE A 359 -9.18 -21.58 9.68
CA PHE A 359 -10.10 -20.68 10.35
C PHE A 359 -9.87 -20.74 11.87
N GLU A 360 -9.25 -19.70 12.44
CA GLU A 360 -9.16 -19.56 13.89
C GLU A 360 -10.52 -19.19 14.47
N ILE A 361 -11.11 -20.05 15.31
CA ILE A 361 -12.44 -19.82 15.88
C ILE A 361 -12.40 -19.78 17.40
N THR A 362 -12.97 -18.71 17.99
CA THR A 362 -13.13 -18.59 19.46
C THR A 362 -14.42 -17.86 19.82
N GLY A 363 -14.98 -18.15 20.99
CA GLY A 363 -16.11 -17.42 21.56
C GLY A 363 -17.24 -18.32 22.07
N ASN A 364 -18.42 -17.73 22.23
CA ASN A 364 -19.62 -18.43 22.69
C ASN A 364 -20.55 -18.68 21.50
N ILE A 365 -21.05 -19.90 21.39
CA ILE A 365 -22.11 -20.31 20.48
C ILE A 365 -23.42 -20.26 21.25
N ASN A 366 -24.30 -19.34 20.89
CA ASN A 366 -25.60 -19.16 21.57
C ASN A 366 -26.76 -19.80 20.82
N ASP A 367 -26.60 -20.01 19.51
CA ASP A 367 -27.58 -20.54 18.57
C ASP A 367 -27.03 -21.80 17.88
N ASP A 368 -27.89 -22.56 17.19
CA ASP A 368 -27.48 -23.74 16.44
C ASP A 368 -26.50 -23.39 15.31
N THR A 369 -25.30 -23.97 15.36
CA THR A 369 -24.19 -23.67 14.44
C THR A 369 -23.64 -24.96 13.84
N THR A 370 -23.28 -24.92 12.56
CA THR A 370 -22.60 -26.02 11.86
C THR A 370 -21.26 -25.53 11.34
N TRP A 371 -20.21 -26.30 11.60
CA TRP A 371 -18.86 -26.03 11.15
C TRP A 371 -18.43 -27.07 10.13
N HIS A 372 -17.93 -26.60 9.00
CA HIS A 372 -17.40 -27.45 7.95
C HIS A 372 -15.87 -27.53 8.04
N THR A 373 -15.28 -28.62 7.55
CA THR A 373 -13.81 -28.77 7.50
C THR A 373 -13.34 -29.28 6.14
N ASP A 374 -14.18 -29.12 5.11
CA ASP A 374 -13.99 -29.74 3.81
C ASP A 374 -12.88 -29.06 2.97
N ASP A 375 -12.60 -27.78 3.23
CA ASP A 375 -11.60 -26.99 2.49
C ASP A 375 -10.37 -26.61 3.35
N LEU A 376 -10.57 -25.99 4.51
CA LEU A 376 -9.52 -25.60 5.45
C LEU A 376 -9.82 -26.06 6.87
N PRO A 377 -8.80 -26.35 7.69
CA PRO A 377 -9.00 -26.78 9.06
C PRO A 377 -9.54 -25.65 9.94
N ILE A 378 -10.36 -26.01 10.91
CA ILE A 378 -10.70 -25.13 12.03
C ILE A 378 -9.62 -25.23 13.11
N ILE A 379 -9.18 -24.08 13.60
CA ILE A 379 -8.09 -23.94 14.57
C ILE A 379 -8.65 -23.28 15.82
N ILE A 380 -8.49 -23.92 16.98
CA ILE A 380 -8.69 -23.24 18.26
C ILE A 380 -7.32 -22.74 18.73
N PRO A 381 -7.07 -21.41 18.73
CA PRO A 381 -5.75 -20.87 19.06
C PRO A 381 -5.41 -21.14 20.54
N ASN A 382 -4.11 -21.11 20.88
CA ASN A 382 -3.66 -21.33 22.25
C ASN A 382 -4.25 -20.27 23.20
N GLY A 383 -4.92 -20.73 24.26
CA GLY A 383 -5.67 -19.87 25.19
C GLY A 383 -7.06 -19.45 24.68
N GLY A 384 -7.43 -19.82 23.45
CA GLY A 384 -8.77 -19.70 22.91
C GLY A 384 -9.71 -20.75 23.49
N PHE A 385 -11.01 -20.44 23.50
CA PHE A 385 -12.06 -21.34 23.95
C PHE A 385 -13.28 -21.24 23.04
N VAL A 386 -14.04 -22.32 22.98
CA VAL A 386 -15.37 -22.38 22.36
C VAL A 386 -16.31 -22.91 23.42
N ILE A 387 -17.37 -22.16 23.70
CA ILE A 387 -18.39 -22.53 24.68
C ILE A 387 -19.72 -22.61 23.98
N VAL A 388 -20.34 -23.79 23.99
CA VAL A 388 -21.70 -23.99 23.48
C VAL A 388 -22.67 -23.74 24.63
N ALA A 389 -23.50 -22.71 24.51
CA ALA A 389 -24.55 -22.41 25.49
C ALA A 389 -25.61 -23.52 25.48
N THR A 390 -26.36 -23.67 26.57
CA THR A 390 -27.44 -24.67 26.67
C THR A 390 -28.56 -24.46 25.65
N SER A 391 -28.64 -23.26 25.05
CA SER A 391 -29.61 -22.90 24.01
C SER A 391 -29.16 -23.26 22.60
N GLY A 392 -27.88 -23.56 22.38
CA GLY A 392 -27.32 -23.83 21.06
C GLY A 392 -26.75 -25.23 20.93
N THR A 393 -26.53 -25.64 19.69
CA THR A 393 -25.80 -26.86 19.33
C THR A 393 -24.62 -26.51 18.42
N LEU A 394 -23.58 -27.33 18.47
CA LEU A 394 -22.46 -27.28 17.54
C LEU A 394 -22.37 -28.62 16.82
N ASN A 395 -22.57 -28.59 15.51
CA ASN A 395 -22.34 -29.73 14.62
C ASN A 395 -21.02 -29.52 13.87
N ILE A 396 -20.21 -30.58 13.77
CA ILE A 396 -18.91 -30.58 13.08
C ILE A 396 -18.89 -31.77 12.11
#